data_AF-A0A9D9NCJ7-F1
#
_entry.id   AF-A0A9D9NCJ7-F1
#
_cell.length_a   1.000
_cell.length_b   1.000
_cell.length_c   1.000
_cell.angle_alpha   90.00
_cell.angle_beta   90.00
_cell.angle_gamma   90.00
#
_symmetry.space_group_name_H-M   'P 1'
#
loop_
_entity.id
_entity.type
_entity.pdbx_description
1 polymer ?
#
loop_
_entity_poly.entity_id
_entity_poly.type
_entity_poly.pdbx_seq_one_letter_code
_entity_poly.pdbx_strand_id
1 'polypeptide(L)'
;MKAKVYFTREITPEKVVEAYEKLGIELPGKVAVKVHSGEKGNQNYLHPEFWKPMVDKLHGTIVECNTAYGDASGGVRDNTESHLELLKEHGWMKYFNVDLMDAEGPDVVWDIPNGKVLKKNVLGKNILNYDSMLVLAHFKGHPM
;
A
#
# COMPACT_ATOMS: atom_id res chain seq x y z
N MET A 1 -11.14 -18.94 15.83
CA MET A 1 -10.41 -18.14 16.84
C MET A 1 -10.63 -16.67 16.51
N LYS A 2 -10.85 -15.79 17.49
CA LYS A 2 -10.96 -14.35 17.21
C LYS A 2 -9.57 -13.79 16.92
N ALA A 3 -9.45 -12.85 16.00
CA ALA A 3 -8.18 -12.18 15.72
C ALA A 3 -7.74 -11.36 16.95
N LYS A 4 -6.44 -11.37 17.27
CA LYS A 4 -5.86 -10.51 18.30
C LYS A 4 -5.58 -9.14 17.69
N VAL A 5 -6.02 -8.08 18.36
CA VAL A 5 -5.85 -6.69 17.92
C VAL A 5 -5.03 -5.95 18.97
N TYR A 6 -3.97 -5.28 18.53
CA TYR A 6 -3.16 -4.37 19.35
C TYR A 6 -3.57 -2.93 19.07
N PHE A 7 -3.57 -2.09 20.11
CA PHE A 7 -4.05 -0.72 20.02
C PHE A 7 -3.15 0.23 20.81
N THR A 8 -2.92 1.41 20.24
CA THR A 8 -2.21 2.54 20.85
C THR A 8 -3.03 3.82 20.64
N ARG A 9 -3.00 4.72 21.62
CA ARG A 9 -3.59 6.07 21.50
C ARG A 9 -2.60 7.08 20.92
N GLU A 10 -1.31 6.76 20.96
CA GLU A 10 -0.25 7.61 20.45
C GLU A 10 -0.04 7.35 18.96
N ILE A 11 -0.05 8.42 18.17
CA ILE A 11 0.14 8.38 16.72
C ILE A 11 1.53 8.92 16.41
N THR A 12 2.52 8.03 16.45
CA THR A 12 3.89 8.33 16.03
C THR A 12 4.44 7.20 15.15
N PRO A 13 5.45 7.46 14.31
CA PRO A 13 6.12 6.44 13.51
C PRO A 13 6.61 5.23 14.33
N GLU A 14 7.16 5.49 15.52
CA GLU A 14 7.72 4.48 16.42
C GLU A 14 6.63 3.56 16.98
N LYS A 15 5.42 4.11 17.21
CA LYS A 15 4.28 3.32 17.69
C LYS A 15 3.77 2.33 16.65
N VAL A 16 3.94 2.59 15.36
CA VAL A 16 3.66 1.63 14.29
C VAL A 16 4.63 0.44 14.39
N VAL A 17 5.92 0.73 14.58
CA VAL A 17 6.97 -0.29 14.76
C VAL A 17 6.71 -1.13 16.02
N GLU A 18 6.42 -0.49 17.15
CA GLU A 18 6.11 -1.18 18.40
C GLU A 18 4.90 -2.12 18.23
N ALA A 19 3.84 -1.66 17.55
CA ALA A 19 2.66 -2.47 17.28
C ALA A 19 2.97 -3.70 16.40
N TYR A 20 3.81 -3.54 15.37
CA TYR A 20 4.28 -4.65 14.55
C TYR A 20 5.07 -5.67 15.38
N GLU A 21 6.00 -5.21 16.24
CA GLU A 21 6.80 -6.09 17.10
C GLU A 21 5.94 -6.88 18.10
N LYS A 22 4.83 -6.32 18.57
CA LYS A 22 3.87 -7.06 19.42
C LYS A 22 3.18 -8.23 18.69
N LEU A 23 3.16 -8.24 17.36
CA LEU A 23 2.66 -9.39 16.60
C LEU A 23 3.55 -10.63 16.81
N GLY A 24 4.84 -10.42 17.10
CA GLY A 24 5.80 -11.52 17.25
C GLY A 24 6.00 -12.33 15.96
N ILE A 25 5.85 -11.68 14.81
CA ILE A 25 6.03 -12.29 13.48
C ILE A 25 7.13 -11.56 12.72
N GLU A 26 7.80 -12.29 11.84
CA GLU A 26 8.69 -11.74 10.82
C GLU A 26 8.07 -11.99 9.44
N LEU A 27 8.17 -11.00 8.55
CA LEU A 27 7.74 -11.14 7.17
C LEU A 27 8.92 -11.69 6.36
N PRO A 28 8.86 -12.94 5.85
CA PRO A 28 9.97 -13.53 5.11
C PRO A 28 10.20 -12.87 3.74
N GLY A 29 11.43 -12.98 3.24
CA GLY A 29 11.79 -12.68 1.86
C GLY A 29 11.65 -11.21 1.48
N LYS A 30 11.30 -10.94 0.21
CA LYS A 30 11.09 -9.59 -0.28
C LYS A 30 9.72 -9.08 0.18
N VAL A 31 9.72 -8.00 0.96
CA VAL A 31 8.51 -7.45 1.57
C VAL A 31 7.93 -6.30 0.73
N ALA A 32 6.67 -6.44 0.31
CA ALA A 32 5.86 -5.35 -0.21
C ALA A 32 5.23 -4.56 0.95
N VAL A 33 5.27 -3.23 0.89
CA VAL A 33 4.61 -2.35 1.84
C VAL A 33 3.54 -1.55 1.10
N LYS A 34 2.28 -2.00 1.19
CA LYS A 34 1.15 -1.33 0.57
C LYS A 34 0.78 -0.11 1.40
N VAL A 35 0.76 1.04 0.75
CA VAL A 35 0.27 2.31 1.31
C VAL A 35 -0.85 2.86 0.43
N HIS A 36 -1.49 3.92 0.89
CA HIS A 36 -2.22 4.83 0.02
C HIS A 36 -1.34 6.07 -0.20
N SER A 37 -0.89 6.30 -1.43
CA SER A 37 0.11 7.35 -1.76
C SER A 37 -0.39 8.79 -1.65
N GLY A 38 -1.70 8.96 -1.48
CA GLY A 38 -2.37 10.27 -1.51
C GLY A 38 -3.00 10.55 -2.87
N GLU A 39 -4.01 11.40 -2.89
CA GLU A 39 -4.63 11.90 -4.12
C GLU A 39 -4.11 13.31 -4.42
N LYS A 40 -4.10 13.71 -5.68
CA LYS A 40 -3.69 15.06 -6.06
C LYS A 40 -4.52 16.11 -5.31
N GLY A 41 -3.85 17.04 -4.65
CA GLY A 41 -4.49 18.09 -3.84
C GLY A 41 -4.99 17.64 -2.47
N ASN A 42 -4.95 16.34 -2.14
CA ASN A 42 -5.33 15.85 -0.82
C ASN A 42 -4.15 16.00 0.15
N GLN A 43 -4.38 16.64 1.31
CA GLN A 43 -3.36 16.88 2.34
C GLN A 43 -3.51 15.97 3.57
N ASN A 44 -4.52 15.10 3.59
CA ASN A 44 -4.87 14.31 4.77
C ASN A 44 -4.25 12.90 4.79
N TYR A 45 -3.39 12.58 3.84
CA TYR A 45 -2.68 11.31 3.84
C TYR A 45 -1.46 11.38 4.74
N LEU A 46 -1.05 10.23 5.30
CA LEU A 46 0.20 10.16 6.05
C LEU A 46 1.38 10.12 5.08
N HIS A 47 2.21 11.16 5.15
CA HIS A 47 3.37 11.37 4.29
C HIS A 47 4.45 10.29 4.45
N PRO A 48 5.33 10.11 3.43
CA PRO A 48 6.41 9.12 3.44
C PRO A 48 7.25 9.09 4.72
N GLU A 49 7.56 10.27 5.28
CA GLU A 49 8.38 10.43 6.49
C GLU A 49 7.79 9.71 7.70
N PHE A 50 6.45 9.73 7.83
CA PHE A 50 5.77 9.05 8.94
C PHE A 50 5.94 7.54 8.88
N TRP A 51 5.96 6.97 7.67
CA TRP A 51 6.08 5.52 7.48
C TRP A 51 7.52 5.03 7.47
N LYS A 52 8.49 5.94 7.31
CA LYS A 52 9.90 5.60 7.11
C LYS A 52 10.45 4.61 8.12
N PRO A 53 10.26 4.75 9.44
CA PRO A 53 10.80 3.79 10.41
C PRO A 53 10.28 2.37 10.21
N MET A 54 9.00 2.22 9.84
CA MET A 54 8.40 0.90 9.60
C MET A 54 8.90 0.29 8.28
N VAL A 55 8.98 1.09 7.21
CA VAL A 55 9.47 0.63 5.91
C VAL A 55 10.96 0.24 5.99
N ASP A 56 11.77 1.07 6.66
CA ASP A 56 13.20 0.80 6.90
C ASP A 56 13.40 -0.48 7.69
N LYS A 57 12.62 -0.69 8.77
CA LYS A 57 12.71 -1.91 9.60
C LYS A 57 12.49 -3.19 8.80
N LEU A 58 11.63 -3.14 7.78
CA LEU A 58 11.32 -4.30 6.93
C LEU A 58 12.20 -4.39 5.69
N HIS A 59 13.06 -3.39 5.46
CA HIS A 59 13.73 -3.19 4.16
C HIS A 59 12.73 -3.30 2.99
N GLY A 60 11.52 -2.78 3.19
CA GLY A 60 10.38 -2.97 2.32
C GLY A 60 10.40 -2.10 1.07
N THR A 61 9.71 -2.55 0.02
CA THR A 61 9.42 -1.71 -1.16
C THR A 61 8.01 -1.15 -1.05
N ILE A 62 7.82 0.15 -1.28
CA ILE A 62 6.49 0.74 -1.33
C ILE A 62 5.76 0.21 -2.57
N VAL A 63 4.53 -0.26 -2.40
CA VAL A 63 3.72 -0.75 -3.51
C VAL A 63 2.38 -0.04 -3.65
N GLU A 64 1.99 0.22 -4.88
CA GLU A 64 0.70 0.81 -5.29
C GLU A 64 0.19 0.13 -6.58
N CYS A 65 -1.07 0.36 -6.92
CA CYS A 65 -1.64 0.05 -8.24
C CYS A 65 -2.35 1.29 -8.78
N ASN A 66 -2.50 1.36 -10.10
CA ASN A 66 -3.37 2.34 -10.72
C ASN A 66 -4.84 2.14 -10.29
N THR A 67 -5.61 3.21 -10.28
CA THR A 67 -7.04 3.13 -10.00
C THR A 67 -7.76 2.52 -11.20
N ALA A 68 -8.48 1.41 -10.96
CA ALA A 68 -9.16 0.66 -12.02
C ALA A 68 -10.41 1.36 -12.60
N TYR A 69 -11.01 2.25 -11.82
CA TYR A 69 -12.03 3.18 -12.29
C TYR A 69 -11.29 4.48 -12.60
N GLY A 70 -11.45 4.99 -13.83
CA GLY A 70 -10.87 6.28 -14.21
C GLY A 70 -11.21 7.35 -13.17
N ASP A 71 -10.31 8.31 -12.96
CA ASP A 71 -10.45 9.25 -11.86
C ASP A 71 -11.60 10.24 -12.14
N ALA A 72 -12.78 9.90 -11.63
CA ALA A 72 -14.02 10.65 -11.86
C ALA A 72 -13.97 12.10 -11.34
N SER A 73 -12.95 12.45 -10.55
CA SER A 73 -12.77 13.74 -9.89
C SER A 73 -11.45 14.43 -10.21
N GLY A 74 -10.82 14.10 -11.35
CA GLY A 74 -9.65 14.82 -11.85
C GLY A 74 -8.33 14.51 -11.13
N GLY A 75 -8.26 13.41 -10.39
CA GLY A 75 -6.97 12.87 -10.00
C GLY A 75 -6.30 12.11 -11.14
N VAL A 76 -5.15 11.52 -10.84
CA VAL A 76 -4.10 11.22 -11.83
C VAL A 76 -3.52 9.82 -11.63
N ARG A 77 -4.29 8.93 -11.01
CA ARG A 77 -3.82 7.60 -10.58
C ARG A 77 -4.28 6.47 -11.48
N ASP A 78 -5.10 6.72 -12.49
CA ASP A 78 -5.61 5.74 -13.44
C ASP A 78 -4.66 5.51 -14.63
N ASN A 79 -3.64 6.34 -14.77
CA ASN A 79 -2.57 6.20 -15.75
C ASN A 79 -1.19 6.12 -15.05
N THR A 80 -0.34 5.20 -15.53
CA THR A 80 0.99 4.94 -14.95
C THR A 80 1.90 6.15 -14.95
N GLU A 81 1.99 6.88 -16.06
CA GLU A 81 2.89 8.03 -16.17
C GLU A 81 2.51 9.12 -15.16
N SER A 82 1.22 9.45 -15.10
CA SER A 82 0.73 10.50 -14.20
C SER A 82 0.75 10.07 -12.73
N HIS A 83 0.56 8.78 -12.44
CA HIS A 83 0.66 8.24 -11.08
C HIS A 83 2.10 8.25 -10.57
N LEU A 84 3.08 7.91 -11.42
CA LEU A 84 4.50 7.98 -11.07
C LEU A 84 4.93 9.43 -10.77
N GLU A 85 4.47 10.41 -11.54
CA GLU A 85 4.75 11.83 -11.23
C GLU A 85 4.10 12.25 -9.91
N LEU A 86 2.87 11.80 -9.61
CA LEU A 86 2.23 12.07 -8.32
C LEU A 86 3.01 11.46 -7.15
N LEU A 87 3.47 10.21 -7.29
CA LEU A 87 4.29 9.53 -6.29
C LEU A 87 5.59 10.28 -6.00
N LYS A 88 6.19 10.87 -7.03
CA LYS A 88 7.36 11.73 -6.92
C LYS A 88 7.03 13.08 -6.26
N GLU A 89 5.95 13.74 -6.68
CA GLU A 89 5.46 15.00 -6.09
C GLU A 89 5.19 14.85 -4.59
N HIS A 90 4.55 13.74 -4.20
CA HIS A 90 4.25 13.40 -2.81
C HIS A 90 5.47 12.89 -2.01
N GLY A 91 6.64 12.82 -2.64
CA GLY A 91 7.91 12.51 -1.98
C GLY A 91 8.16 11.02 -1.72
N TRP A 92 7.32 10.09 -2.20
CA TRP A 92 7.52 8.65 -1.96
C TRP A 92 8.84 8.15 -2.54
N MET A 93 9.15 8.55 -3.78
CA MET A 93 10.38 8.16 -4.48
C MET A 93 11.65 8.82 -3.94
N LYS A 94 11.52 9.81 -3.05
CA LYS A 94 12.67 10.42 -2.37
C LYS A 94 13.22 9.50 -1.28
N TYR A 95 12.34 8.77 -0.59
CA TYR A 95 12.70 7.97 0.58
C TYR A 95 12.71 6.47 0.30
N PHE A 96 11.98 6.00 -0.71
CA PHE A 96 11.75 4.59 -0.94
C PHE A 96 11.86 4.20 -2.42
N ASN A 97 12.21 2.93 -2.65
CA ASN A 97 11.86 2.29 -3.90
C ASN A 97 10.34 2.12 -3.97
N VAL A 98 9.75 2.43 -5.12
CA VAL A 98 8.32 2.31 -5.38
C VAL A 98 8.10 1.37 -6.54
N ASP A 99 7.19 0.40 -6.37
CA ASP A 99 6.71 -0.48 -7.41
C ASP A 99 5.21 -0.23 -7.65
N LEU A 100 4.90 0.27 -8.85
CA LEU A 100 3.53 0.42 -9.33
C LEU A 100 3.16 -0.89 -10.03
N MET A 101 2.45 -1.76 -9.33
CA MET A 101 2.48 -3.20 -9.59
C MET A 101 1.80 -3.61 -10.89
N ASP A 102 0.92 -2.76 -11.41
CA ASP A 102 0.15 -2.90 -12.65
C ASP A 102 0.61 -1.92 -13.74
N ALA A 103 1.80 -1.30 -13.58
CA ALA A 103 2.35 -0.37 -14.58
C ALA A 103 2.55 -1.03 -15.95
N GLU A 104 2.76 -2.34 -15.96
CA GLU A 104 2.89 -3.15 -17.16
C GLU A 104 2.03 -4.40 -17.03
N GLY A 105 1.38 -4.78 -18.13
CA GLY A 105 0.61 -6.01 -18.20
C GLY A 105 1.40 -7.23 -18.70
N PRO A 106 0.70 -8.36 -18.91
CA PRO A 106 -0.68 -8.59 -18.44
C PRO A 106 -0.73 -8.78 -16.92
N ASP A 107 -1.83 -8.35 -16.30
CA ASP A 107 -2.11 -8.60 -14.89
C ASP A 107 -2.26 -10.10 -14.60
N VAL A 108 -2.00 -10.46 -13.35
CA VAL A 108 -2.11 -11.82 -12.86
C VAL A 108 -3.56 -12.07 -12.41
N VAL A 109 -4.08 -13.24 -12.80
CA VAL A 109 -5.41 -13.68 -12.40
C VAL A 109 -5.25 -14.84 -11.42
N TRP A 110 -5.71 -14.66 -10.18
CA TRP A 110 -5.77 -15.71 -9.18
C TRP A 110 -7.20 -16.18 -8.98
N ASP A 111 -7.40 -17.49 -9.04
CA ASP A 111 -8.68 -18.08 -8.64
C ASP A 111 -8.88 -17.91 -7.13
N ILE A 112 -10.13 -17.75 -6.71
CA ILE A 112 -10.54 -17.75 -5.30
C ILE A 112 -11.39 -19.01 -5.09
N PRO A 113 -10.76 -20.17 -4.80
CA PRO A 113 -11.49 -21.39 -4.52
C PRO A 113 -12.47 -21.15 -3.37
N ASN A 114 -13.71 -21.57 -3.56
CA ASN A 114 -14.80 -21.38 -2.59
C ASN A 114 -15.17 -19.91 -2.29
N GLY A 115 -14.75 -18.96 -3.13
CA GLY A 115 -15.15 -17.56 -2.98
C GLY A 115 -16.67 -17.39 -3.02
N LYS A 116 -17.24 -16.56 -2.12
CA LYS A 116 -18.70 -16.39 -2.01
C LYS A 116 -19.27 -15.57 -3.18
N VAL A 117 -18.68 -14.41 -3.45
CA VAL A 117 -19.09 -13.45 -4.50
C VAL A 117 -18.03 -13.39 -5.59
N LEU A 118 -16.82 -12.97 -5.23
CA LEU A 118 -15.67 -12.96 -6.13
C LEU A 118 -15.15 -14.39 -6.32
N LYS A 119 -14.96 -14.81 -7.58
CA LYS A 119 -14.41 -16.13 -7.94
C LYS A 119 -12.97 -16.04 -8.45
N LYS A 120 -12.55 -14.85 -8.88
CA LYS A 120 -11.21 -14.54 -9.38
C LYS A 120 -10.80 -13.17 -8.86
N ASN A 121 -9.50 -12.98 -8.68
CA ASN A 121 -8.88 -11.71 -8.37
C ASN A 121 -7.90 -11.34 -9.48
N VAL A 122 -7.95 -10.10 -9.95
CA VAL A 122 -7.01 -9.56 -10.93
C VAL A 122 -6.07 -8.62 -10.18
N LEU A 123 -4.78 -8.84 -10.34
CA LEU A 123 -3.73 -8.23 -9.53
C LEU A 123 -2.61 -7.73 -10.43
N GLY A 124 -2.03 -6.58 -10.10
CA GLY A 124 -0.83 -6.08 -10.77
C GLY A 124 0.25 -7.15 -10.79
N LYS A 125 0.82 -7.41 -11.98
CA LYS A 125 1.69 -8.57 -12.21
C LYS A 125 2.88 -8.66 -11.25
N ASN A 126 3.39 -7.52 -10.80
CA ASN A 126 4.57 -7.45 -9.94
C ASN A 126 4.30 -7.97 -8.52
N ILE A 127 3.05 -8.33 -8.15
CA ILE A 127 2.77 -9.03 -6.89
C ILE A 127 3.56 -10.33 -6.74
N LEU A 128 3.88 -10.97 -7.86
CA LEU A 128 4.69 -12.19 -7.90
C LEU A 128 6.15 -11.97 -7.51
N ASN A 129 6.62 -10.72 -7.42
CA ASN A 129 8.00 -10.39 -7.03
C ASN A 129 8.21 -10.41 -5.51
N TYR A 130 7.16 -10.60 -4.70
CA TYR A 130 7.18 -10.44 -3.25
C TYR A 130 6.74 -11.71 -2.54
N ASP A 131 7.45 -12.03 -1.45
CA ASP A 131 7.18 -13.20 -0.62
C ASP A 131 6.18 -12.88 0.51
N SER A 132 6.12 -11.59 0.88
CA SER A 132 5.30 -11.09 1.99
C SER A 132 4.77 -9.69 1.73
N MET A 133 3.68 -9.32 2.40
CA MET A 133 3.12 -7.97 2.32
C MET A 133 2.70 -7.45 3.70
N LEU A 134 3.08 -6.20 3.99
CA LEU A 134 2.49 -5.39 5.05
C LEU A 134 1.55 -4.34 4.43
N VAL A 135 0.33 -4.22 4.94
CA VAL A 135 -0.63 -3.19 4.51
C VAL A 135 -0.73 -2.11 5.58
N LEU A 136 -0.31 -0.89 5.25
CA LEU A 136 -0.38 0.29 6.10
C LEU A 136 -1.54 1.17 5.63
N ALA A 137 -2.68 1.05 6.30
CA ALA A 137 -3.89 1.80 5.99
C ALA A 137 -4.07 2.98 6.95
N HIS A 138 -4.55 4.09 6.42
CA HIS A 138 -5.07 5.23 7.19
C HIS A 138 -6.47 5.56 6.67
N PHE A 139 -7.29 6.16 7.52
CA PHE A 139 -8.68 6.45 7.20
C PHE A 139 -8.92 7.95 7.12
N LYS A 140 -9.65 8.34 6.09
CA LYS A 140 -10.29 9.65 5.97
C LYS A 140 -11.79 9.41 5.81
N GLY A 141 -12.61 10.24 6.45
CA GLY A 141 -14.06 10.21 6.24
C GLY A 141 -14.39 10.54 4.78
N HIS A 142 -15.33 9.79 4.20
CA HIS A 142 -15.90 10.10 2.90
C HIS A 142 -17.26 10.78 3.13
N PRO A 143 -17.53 11.96 2.53
CA PRO A 143 -18.89 12.48 2.49
C PRO A 143 -19.74 11.50 1.67
N MET A 144 -20.81 11.01 2.28
CA MET A 144 -21.82 10.17 1.62
C MET A 144 -22.77 11.02 0.79
#